data_AF-A0A7C5UFF8-F1
#
_entry.id   AF-A0A7C5UFF8-F1
#
_cell.length_a   1.000
_cell.length_b   1.000
_cell.length_c   1.000
_cell.angle_alpha   90.00
_cell.angle_beta   90.00
_cell.angle_gamma   90.00
#
_symmetry.space_group_name_H-M   'P 1'
#
loop_
_entity.id
_entity.type
_entity.pdbx_description
1 polymer ?
#
loop_
_entity_poly.entity_id
_entity_poly.type
_entity_poly.pdbx_seq_one_letter_code
_entity_poly.pdbx_strand_id
1 'polypeptide(L)'
;MRHFGLGLTSTLHHPIAENKRRRRFRVKCEELLKIISDYIDGEIETSICQELERHLQDCDPCKIVIDTVRKTILLYKGAEVYEIPYELSERLHNLLWEKWREKFPAVERQAS
;
A
#
# COMPACT_ATOMS: atom_id res chain seq x y z
N MET A 1 67.62 28.82 -24.48
CA MET A 1 67.05 27.54 -24.91
C MET A 1 65.54 27.72 -25.06
N ARG A 2 65.06 27.91 -26.30
CA ARG A 2 63.64 27.88 -26.66
C ARG A 2 63.33 26.46 -27.07
N HIS A 3 62.30 25.81 -26.53
CA HIS A 3 61.65 24.66 -27.16
C HIS A 3 60.31 24.32 -26.49
N PHE A 4 59.27 24.29 -27.33
CA PHE A 4 58.02 23.49 -27.28
C PHE A 4 57.10 23.59 -26.04
N GLY A 5 55.77 23.65 -26.15
CA GLY A 5 54.89 23.43 -27.30
C GLY A 5 53.44 23.64 -26.86
N LEU A 6 52.60 23.95 -27.85
CA LEU A 6 51.15 24.14 -27.79
C LEU A 6 50.44 22.86 -27.31
N GLY A 7 49.31 23.01 -26.62
CA GLY A 7 48.44 21.89 -26.25
C GLY A 7 47.12 22.35 -25.65
N LEU A 8 46.25 22.91 -26.48
CA LEU A 8 44.81 23.03 -26.22
C LEU A 8 44.20 21.62 -26.24
N THR A 9 43.71 21.11 -25.11
CA THR A 9 42.62 20.12 -25.10
C THR A 9 41.80 20.34 -23.84
N SER A 10 40.57 20.82 -24.03
CA SER A 10 39.37 20.02 -23.89
C SER A 10 38.73 20.20 -22.52
N THR A 11 37.75 21.08 -22.53
CA THR A 11 36.69 21.25 -21.55
C THR A 11 36.17 19.88 -21.10
N LEU A 12 36.56 19.44 -19.90
CA LEU A 12 35.74 18.50 -19.14
C LEU A 12 34.88 19.33 -18.20
N HIS A 13 33.81 19.90 -18.77
CA HIS A 13 32.56 20.02 -18.05
C HIS A 13 32.27 18.64 -17.49
N HIS A 14 32.59 18.41 -16.23
CA HIS A 14 32.02 17.29 -15.52
C HIS A 14 30.51 17.46 -15.61
N PRO A 15 29.78 16.53 -16.24
CA PRO A 15 28.34 16.55 -16.13
C PRO A 15 28.04 16.35 -14.64
N ILE A 16 27.49 17.39 -14.01
CA ILE A 16 26.74 17.23 -12.77
C ILE A 16 25.63 16.27 -13.16
N ALA A 17 25.84 14.98 -12.91
CA ALA A 17 24.81 13.98 -13.05
C ALA A 17 23.66 14.47 -12.17
N GLU A 18 22.60 14.95 -12.81
CA GLU A 18 21.35 15.30 -12.18
C GLU A 18 20.83 14.02 -11.52
N ASN A 19 21.22 13.86 -10.25
CA ASN A 19 20.68 12.88 -9.35
C ASN A 19 19.22 13.27 -9.14
N LYS A 20 18.34 12.79 -10.02
CA LYS A 20 16.90 12.73 -9.81
C LYS A 20 16.70 11.93 -8.53
N ARG A 21 16.77 12.64 -7.41
CA ARG A 21 16.40 12.17 -6.09
C ARG A 21 14.98 11.64 -6.24
N ARG A 22 14.84 10.32 -6.39
CA ARG A 22 13.58 9.61 -6.12
C ARG A 22 13.22 10.05 -4.70
N ARG A 23 12.27 10.98 -4.57
CA ARG A 23 11.76 11.39 -3.26
C ARG A 23 11.17 10.12 -2.67
N ARG A 24 11.87 9.51 -1.71
CA ARG A 24 11.34 8.44 -0.87
C ARG A 24 10.25 9.10 -0.04
N PHE A 25 9.01 9.01 -0.50
CA PHE A 25 7.85 9.48 0.26
C PHE A 25 7.77 8.56 1.49
N ARG A 26 7.87 9.16 2.68
CA ARG A 26 7.62 8.48 3.94
C ARG A 26 6.38 9.14 4.50
N VAL A 27 5.30 8.38 4.57
CA VAL A 27 4.04 8.85 5.14
C VAL A 27 4.29 9.36 6.55
N LYS A 28 3.89 10.60 6.79
CA LYS A 28 3.89 11.19 8.14
C LYS A 28 2.60 10.87 8.86
N CYS A 29 2.59 11.01 10.19
CA CYS A 29 1.40 10.79 11.00
C CYS A 29 0.22 11.69 10.54
N GLU A 30 0.48 12.95 10.19
CA GLU A 30 -0.57 13.87 9.73
C GLU A 30 -1.13 13.49 8.36
N GLU A 31 -0.31 12.85 7.52
CA GLU A 31 -0.74 12.35 6.22
C GLU A 31 -1.61 11.10 6.40
N LEU A 32 -1.23 10.18 7.30
CA LEU A 32 -2.06 9.03 7.68
C LEU A 32 -3.45 9.46 8.13
N LEU A 33 -3.55 10.47 8.99
CA LEU A 33 -4.83 10.95 9.50
C LEU A 33 -5.76 11.47 8.39
N LYS A 34 -5.21 11.99 7.29
CA LYS A 34 -6.01 12.48 6.15
C LYS A 34 -6.59 11.37 5.30
N ILE A 35 -5.96 10.18 5.30
CA ILE A 35 -6.33 9.04 4.46
C ILE A 35 -6.82 7.84 5.29
N ILE A 36 -7.06 8.04 6.59
CA ILE A 36 -7.36 6.95 7.52
C ILE A 36 -8.71 6.28 7.22
N SER A 37 -9.71 7.05 6.74
CA SER A 37 -11.00 6.49 6.34
C SER A 37 -10.80 5.54 5.16
N ASP A 38 -10.23 6.06 4.07
CA ASP A 38 -9.94 5.30 2.84
C ASP A 38 -9.12 4.03 3.12
N TYR A 39 -8.16 4.11 4.04
CA TYR A 39 -7.38 2.94 4.46
C TYR A 39 -8.23 1.89 5.21
N ILE A 40 -9.07 2.32 6.16
CA ILE A 40 -9.92 1.41 6.94
C ILE A 40 -10.99 0.77 6.06
N ASP A 41 -11.52 1.53 5.10
CA ASP A 41 -12.53 1.07 4.13
C ASP A 41 -11.91 0.20 3.02
N GLY A 42 -10.58 0.16 2.91
CA GLY A 42 -9.86 -0.63 1.92
C GLY A 42 -9.89 -0.03 0.51
N GLU A 43 -10.24 1.25 0.39
CA GLU A 43 -10.40 1.98 -0.87
C GLU A 43 -9.14 2.73 -1.29
N ILE A 44 -8.05 2.56 -0.54
CA ILE A 44 -6.77 3.24 -0.80
C ILE A 44 -5.97 2.59 -1.93
N GLU A 45 -5.30 3.42 -2.75
CA GLU A 45 -4.42 2.95 -3.82
C GLU A 45 -3.29 2.05 -3.26
N THR A 46 -2.99 0.94 -3.94
CA THR A 46 -2.02 -0.08 -3.51
C THR A 46 -0.63 0.50 -3.21
N SER A 47 -0.20 1.51 -3.97
CA SER A 47 1.10 2.16 -3.80
C SER A 47 1.20 2.90 -2.46
N ILE A 48 0.13 3.61 -2.07
CA ILE A 48 0.03 4.37 -0.81
C ILE A 48 -0.18 3.41 0.37
N CYS A 49 -0.95 2.34 0.17
CA CYS A 49 -1.19 1.31 1.17
C CYS A 49 0.11 0.74 1.74
N GLN A 50 1.05 0.36 0.88
CA GLN A 50 2.35 -0.18 1.30
C GLN A 50 3.16 0.81 2.14
N GLU A 51 3.10 2.09 1.82
CA GLU A 51 3.85 3.09 2.57
C GLU A 51 3.23 3.34 3.94
N LEU A 52 1.90 3.30 4.01
CA LEU A 52 1.14 3.39 5.25
C LEU A 52 1.40 2.18 6.14
N GLU A 53 1.39 0.97 5.58
CA GLU A 53 1.71 -0.26 6.29
C GLU A 53 3.12 -0.20 6.89
N ARG A 54 4.11 0.29 6.13
CA ARG A 54 5.46 0.54 6.65
C ARG A 54 5.46 1.55 7.80
N HIS A 55 4.74 2.66 7.67
CA HIS A 55 4.59 3.63 8.76
C HIS A 55 3.98 2.98 10.01
N LEU A 56 2.95 2.16 9.82
CA LEU A 56 2.27 1.45 10.89
C LEU A 56 3.14 0.36 11.52
N GLN A 57 4.18 -0.17 10.89
CA GLN A 57 5.11 -1.07 11.58
C GLN A 57 5.90 -0.33 12.67
N ASP A 58 6.35 0.88 12.37
CA ASP A 58 7.32 1.63 13.18
C ASP A 58 6.69 2.73 14.08
N CYS A 59 5.37 2.96 14.00
CA CYS A 59 4.69 4.05 14.69
C CYS A 59 3.54 3.58 15.60
N ASP A 60 3.84 3.33 16.88
CA ASP A 60 2.83 2.91 17.87
C ASP A 60 1.67 3.91 18.06
N PRO A 61 1.87 5.25 18.07
CA PRO A 61 0.76 6.19 18.16
C PRO A 61 -0.27 6.01 17.04
N CYS A 62 0.18 5.80 15.80
CA CYS A 62 -0.72 5.61 14.67
C CYS A 62 -1.42 4.24 14.70
N LYS A 63 -0.79 3.18 15.22
CA LYS A 63 -1.47 1.91 15.50
C LYS A 63 -2.65 2.12 16.46
N ILE A 64 -2.42 2.85 17.56
CA ILE A 64 -3.47 3.17 18.55
C ILE A 64 -4.63 3.94 17.91
N VAL A 65 -4.34 4.92 17.06
CA VAL A 65 -5.38 5.67 16.34
C VAL A 65 -6.22 4.73 15.48
N ILE A 66 -5.60 3.90 14.65
CA ILE A 66 -6.34 2.96 13.78
C ILE A 66 -7.18 1.99 14.61
N ASP A 67 -6.60 1.41 15.65
CA ASP A 67 -7.33 0.49 16.53
C ASP A 67 -8.51 1.18 17.22
N THR A 68 -8.35 2.43 17.62
CA THR A 68 -9.42 3.23 18.21
C THR A 68 -10.53 3.48 17.20
N VAL A 69 -10.20 3.88 15.97
CA VAL A 69 -11.21 4.09 14.92
C VAL A 69 -11.95 2.80 14.59
N ARG A 70 -11.25 1.66 14.45
CA ARG A 70 -11.87 0.35 14.24
C ARG A 70 -12.83 -0.02 15.38
N LYS A 71 -12.42 0.19 16.63
CA LYS A 71 -13.28 -0.02 17.81
C LYS A 71 -14.50 0.89 17.79
N THR A 72 -14.33 2.16 17.43
CA THR A 72 -15.45 3.10 17.28
C THR A 72 -16.42 2.61 16.21
N ILE A 73 -15.95 2.15 15.05
CA ILE A 73 -16.81 1.56 14.01
C ILE A 73 -17.60 0.36 14.55
N LEU A 74 -16.95 -0.53 15.30
CA LEU A 74 -17.62 -1.68 15.91
C LEU A 74 -18.70 -1.26 16.92
N LEU A 75 -18.43 -0.24 17.76
CA LEU A 75 -19.42 0.31 18.69
C LEU A 75 -20.64 0.85 17.95
N TYR A 76 -20.46 1.54 16.82
CA TYR A 76 -21.55 2.10 16.03
C TYR A 76 -22.32 1.04 15.21
N LYS A 77 -21.65 0.00 14.72
CA LYS A 77 -22.30 -1.11 14.00
C LYS A 77 -23.26 -1.92 14.88
N GLY A 78 -23.16 -1.77 16.20
CA GLY A 78 -23.91 -2.57 17.16
C GLY A 78 -23.27 -3.93 17.39
N ALA A 79 -23.48 -4.49 18.58
CA ALA A 79 -22.97 -5.81 18.98
C ALA A 79 -23.96 -6.94 18.71
N GLU A 80 -25.05 -6.68 17.97
CA GLU A 80 -26.02 -7.72 17.62
C GLU A 80 -25.40 -8.68 16.60
N VAL A 81 -25.02 -9.85 17.11
CA VAL A 81 -24.64 -10.98 16.29
C VAL A 81 -25.92 -11.57 15.74
N TYR A 82 -26.19 -11.31 14.46
CA TYR A 82 -27.26 -11.98 13.74
C TYR A 82 -26.78 -13.38 13.34
N GLU A 83 -27.48 -14.42 13.81
CA GLU A 83 -27.26 -15.75 13.29
C GLU A 83 -27.66 -15.78 11.80
N ILE A 84 -26.71 -16.14 10.95
CA ILE A 84 -26.97 -16.32 9.51
C ILE A 84 -27.63 -17.69 9.35
N PRO A 85 -28.85 -17.78 8.77
CA PRO A 85 -29.49 -19.07 8.50
C PRO A 85 -28.59 -19.96 7.65
N TYR A 86 -28.57 -21.26 7.94
CA TYR A 86 -27.70 -22.22 7.28
C TYR A 86 -27.87 -22.18 5.75
N GLU A 87 -29.12 -22.12 5.28
CA GLU A 87 -29.46 -22.12 3.86
C GLU A 87 -28.93 -20.86 3.14
N LEU A 88 -28.90 -19.72 3.83
CA LEU A 88 -28.31 -18.49 3.29
C LEU A 88 -26.79 -18.61 3.22
N SER A 89 -26.15 -19.11 4.28
CA SER A 89 -24.71 -19.31 4.30
C SER A 89 -24.25 -20.28 3.22
N GLU A 90 -24.95 -21.40 3.03
CA GLU A 90 -24.63 -22.40 2.02
C GLU A 90 -24.75 -21.83 0.60
N ARG A 91 -25.86 -21.15 0.30
CA ARG A 91 -26.06 -20.49 -1.00
C ARG A 91 -25.00 -19.44 -1.27
N LEU A 92 -24.65 -18.62 -0.27
CA LEU A 92 -23.61 -17.61 -0.41
C LEU A 92 -22.24 -18.26 -0.69
N HIS A 93 -21.85 -19.28 0.07
CA HIS A 93 -20.58 -19.98 -0.15
C HIS A 93 -20.50 -20.60 -1.54
N ASN A 94 -21.57 -21.26 -2.00
CA ASN A 94 -21.60 -21.87 -3.34
C ASN A 94 -21.44 -20.81 -4.44
N LEU A 95 -22.15 -19.68 -4.34
CA LEU A 95 -22.04 -18.58 -5.29
C LEU A 95 -20.64 -17.95 -5.30
N LEU A 96 -20.05 -17.73 -4.11
CA LEU A 96 -18.69 -17.19 -4.00
C LEU A 96 -17.67 -18.14 -4.63
N TRP A 97 -17.81 -19.46 -4.40
CA TRP A 97 -16.95 -20.48 -5.00
C TRP A 97 -17.06 -20.53 -6.53
N GLU A 98 -18.28 -20.47 -7.06
CA GLU A 98 -18.52 -20.42 -8.50
C GLU A 98 -17.85 -19.19 -9.12
N LYS A 99 -18.07 -18.01 -8.55
CA LYS A 99 -17.48 -16.76 -9.03
C LYS A 99 -15.96 -16.73 -8.89
N TRP A 100 -15.42 -17.34 -7.84
CA TRP A 100 -13.98 -17.49 -7.66
C TRP A 100 -13.36 -18.31 -8.79
N ARG A 101 -13.94 -19.46 -9.13
CA ARG A 101 -13.46 -20.32 -10.23
C ARG A 101 -13.54 -19.63 -11.58
N GLU A 102 -14.62 -18.91 -11.86
CA GLU A 102 -14.76 -18.09 -13.08
C GLU A 102 -13.65 -17.03 -13.17
N LYS A 103 -13.33 -16.37 -12.05
CA LYS A 103 -12.34 -15.28 -12.00
C LYS A 103 -10.89 -15.80 -12.03
N PHE A 104 -10.63 -16.98 -11.48
CA PHE A 104 -9.29 -17.55 -11.32
C PHE A 104 -9.11 -18.96 -11.91
N PRO A 105 -9.43 -19.20 -13.19
CA PRO A 105 -9.42 -20.54 -13.80
C PRO A 105 -8.02 -21.16 -13.94
N ALA A 106 -6.95 -20.40 -13.72
CA ALA A 106 -5.56 -20.85 -13.81
C ALA A 106 -4.99 -21.35 -12.46
N VAL A 107 -5.55 -20.93 -11.33
CA VAL A 107 -5.04 -21.28 -9.99
C VAL A 107 -5.39 -22.74 -9.63
N GLU A 108 -6.49 -23.27 -10.16
CA GLU A 108 -6.92 -24.66 -9.93
C GLU A 108 -6.09 -25.71 -10.70
N ARG A 109 -5.39 -25.34 -11.78
CA ARG A 109 -4.58 -26.28 -12.57
C ARG A 109 -3.23 -26.66 -11.94
N GLN A 110 -2.85 -26.03 -10.83
CA GLN A 110 -1.59 -26.30 -10.11
C GLN A 110 -1.82 -27.00 -8.76
N ALA A 111 -3.07 -27.32 -8.42
CA ALA A 111 -3.41 -28.16 -7.27
C ALA A 111 -3.60 -29.63 -7.73
N SER A 112 -2.56 -30.24 -8.31
CA SER A 112 -2.40 -31.68 -8.51
C SER A 112 -0.93 -32.03 -8.68
#